data_AF-A0A227J7Q3-F1
#
_entry.id   AF-A0A227J7Q3-F1
#
_cell.length_a   1.000
_cell.length_b   1.000
_cell.length_c   1.000
_cell.angle_alpha   90.00
_cell.angle_beta   90.00
_cell.angle_gamma   90.00
#
_symmetry.space_group_name_H-M   'P 1'
#
loop_
_entity.id
_entity.type
_entity.pdbx_description
1 polymer ?
#
loop_
_entity_poly.entity_id
_entity_poly.type
_entity_poly.pdbx_seq_one_letter_code
_entity_poly.pdbx_strand_id
1 'polypeptide(L)' 'AQLPTFIAGRDFAAGNLKPVMEEYSLPEHAIYAVFPERKHMPLKVRAFIDFISEKLGTDLPYWDRYNSPEK' A
#
# COMPACT_ATOMS: atom_id res chain seq x y z
N ALA A 1 -11.29 -12.48 8.49
CA ALA A 1 -10.74 -12.62 7.12
C ALA A 1 -9.39 -11.91 7.06
N GLN A 2 -8.44 -12.38 6.25
CA GLN A 2 -7.20 -11.65 5.98
C GLN A 2 -7.48 -10.63 4.87
N LEU A 3 -7.38 -9.33 5.16
CA LEU A 3 -7.68 -8.26 4.21
C LEU A 3 -6.49 -7.30 4.14
N PRO A 4 -6.06 -6.88 2.93
CA PRO A 4 -5.11 -5.80 2.79
C PRO A 4 -5.65 -4.49 3.38
N THR A 5 -4.78 -3.70 3.98
CA THR A 5 -5.17 -2.47 4.67
C THR A 5 -5.64 -1.37 3.73
N PHE A 6 -5.23 -1.35 2.46
CA PHE A 6 -5.78 -0.42 1.47
C PHE A 6 -7.26 -0.67 1.17
N ILE A 7 -7.81 -1.85 1.50
CA ILE A 7 -9.25 -2.16 1.41
C ILE A 7 -9.93 -1.85 2.75
N ALA A 8 -9.38 -2.35 3.85
CA ALA A 8 -10.02 -2.30 5.17
C ALA A 8 -9.76 -1.01 5.97
N GLY A 9 -8.80 -0.19 5.56
CA GLY A 9 -8.33 0.98 6.32
C GLY A 9 -9.41 1.99 6.67
N ARG A 10 -10.41 2.16 5.78
CA ARG A 10 -11.57 3.02 6.05
C ARG A 10 -12.44 2.49 7.19
N ASP A 11 -12.68 1.19 7.22
CA ASP A 11 -13.51 0.56 8.25
C ASP A 11 -12.76 0.42 9.58
N PHE A 12 -11.44 0.27 9.56
CA PHE A 12 -10.61 0.43 10.75
C PHE A 12 -10.69 1.85 11.30
N ALA A 13 -10.53 2.87 10.45
CA ALA A 13 -10.64 4.27 10.87
C ALA A 13 -12.04 4.64 11.39
N ALA A 14 -13.09 4.01 10.85
CA ALA A 14 -14.48 4.19 11.29
C ALA A 14 -14.85 3.38 12.55
N GLY A 15 -14.00 2.45 12.99
CA GLY A 15 -14.29 1.55 14.12
C GLY A 15 -15.27 0.40 13.80
N ASN A 16 -15.57 0.18 12.51
CA ASN A 16 -16.43 -0.92 12.06
C ASN A 16 -15.69 -2.27 12.08
N LEU A 17 -14.36 -2.24 12.01
CA LEU A 17 -13.50 -3.42 12.07
C LEU A 17 -12.52 -3.30 13.24
N LYS A 18 -12.22 -4.45 13.84
CA LYS A 18 -11.20 -4.59 14.88
C LYS A 18 -10.15 -5.61 14.43
N PRO A 19 -8.84 -5.29 14.53
CA PRO A 19 -7.80 -6.28 14.28
C PRO A 19 -7.88 -7.41 15.31
N VAL A 20 -7.43 -8.59 14.89
CA VAL A 20 -7.36 -9.79 15.73
C VAL A 20 -6.02 -10.48 15.48
N MET A 21 -5.51 -11.20 16.47
CA MET A 21 -4.23 -11.92 16.38
C MET A 21 -3.04 -10.99 16.07
N GLU A 22 -2.99 -9.82 16.71
CA GLU A 22 -1.98 -8.77 16.47
C GLU A 22 -0.54 -9.22 16.81
N GLU A 23 -0.38 -10.30 17.57
CA GLU A 23 0.91 -10.93 17.87
C GLU A 23 1.50 -11.70 16.67
N TYR A 24 0.73 -11.90 15.60
CA TYR A 24 1.13 -12.64 14.41
C TYR A 24 1.30 -11.68 13.22
N SER A 25 2.50 -11.66 12.64
CA SER A 25 2.76 -10.92 11.42
C SER A 25 2.41 -11.74 10.18
N LEU A 26 1.83 -11.08 9.19
CA LEU A 26 1.65 -11.64 7.86
C LEU A 26 2.94 -11.42 7.05
N PRO A 27 3.22 -12.27 6.05
CA PRO A 27 4.33 -12.03 5.13
C PRO A 27 4.16 -10.68 4.43
N GLU A 28 5.27 -9.96 4.25
CA GLU A 28 5.25 -8.72 3.48
C GLU A 28 4.89 -9.00 2.01
N HIS A 29 4.09 -8.11 1.44
CA HIS A 29 3.68 -8.14 0.05
C HIS A 29 4.12 -6.85 -0.63
N ALA A 30 4.82 -6.99 -1.75
CA ALA A 30 5.26 -5.86 -2.55
C ALA A 30 4.34 -5.63 -3.74
N ILE A 31 4.22 -4.37 -4.14
CA ILE A 31 3.55 -3.96 -5.39
C ILE A 31 4.64 -3.82 -6.46
N TYR A 32 4.42 -4.47 -7.61
CA TYR A 32 5.37 -4.45 -8.72
C TYR A 32 4.79 -3.73 -9.94
N ALA A 33 5.55 -2.81 -10.52
CA ALA A 33 5.28 -2.29 -11.85
C ALA A 33 5.92 -3.22 -12.89
N VAL A 34 5.09 -3.96 -13.63
CA VAL A 34 5.54 -4.90 -14.67
C VAL A 34 5.29 -4.31 -16.05
N PHE A 35 6.34 -4.24 -16.87
CA PHE A 35 6.27 -3.74 -18.24
C PHE A 35 7.26 -4.50 -19.13
N PRO A 36 7.00 -4.63 -20.44
CA PRO A 36 7.92 -5.32 -21.34
C PRO A 36 9.27 -4.63 -21.37
N GLU A 37 10.35 -5.41 -21.30
CA GLU A 37 11.69 -4.89 -21.52
C GLU A 37 11.81 -4.39 -22.96
N ARG A 38 11.99 -3.08 -23.11
CA ARG A 38 12.26 -2.43 -24.41
C ARG A 38 13.57 -1.70 -24.28
N LYS A 39 14.39 -1.77 -25.34
CA LYS A 39 15.67 -1.05 -25.45
C LYS A 39 15.55 0.44 -25.08
N HIS A 40 14.38 1.04 -25.33
CA HIS A 40 14.02 2.37 -24.84
C HIS A 40 12.62 2.36 -24.20
N MET A 41 12.57 2.67 -22.90
CA MET A 41 11.32 2.90 -22.18
C MET A 41 10.73 4.25 -22.61
N PRO A 42 9.46 4.31 -23.05
CA PRO A 42 8.81 5.58 -23.36
C PRO A 42 8.77 6.50 -22.14
N LEU A 43 9.06 7.81 -22.30
CA LEU A 43 9.06 8.77 -21.19
C LEU A 43 7.76 8.78 -20.40
N LYS A 44 6.61 8.63 -21.08
CA LYS A 44 5.29 8.57 -20.42
C LYS A 44 5.16 7.39 -19.43
N VAL A 45 5.81 6.26 -19.72
CA VAL A 45 5.79 5.09 -18.83
C VAL A 45 6.66 5.36 -17.61
N ARG A 46 7.86 5.92 -17.79
CA ARG A 46 8.71 6.35 -16.69
C ARG A 46 8.00 7.36 -15.79
N ALA A 47 7.47 8.43 -16.37
CA ALA A 47 6.76 9.46 -15.62
C ALA A 47 5.56 8.90 -14.83
N PHE A 48 4.85 7.91 -15.39
CA PHE A 48 3.76 7.23 -14.69
C PHE A 48 4.25 6.35 -13.53
N ILE A 49 5.34 5.60 -13.73
CA ILE A 49 5.96 4.80 -12.67
C ILE A 49 6.42 5.72 -11.55
N ASP A 50 7.14 6.80 -11.87
CA ASP A 50 7.62 7.79 -10.89
C ASP A 50 6.45 8.36 -10.07
N PHE A 51 5.35 8.74 -10.76
CA PHE A 51 4.14 9.23 -10.11
C PHE A 51 3.52 8.22 -9.15
N ILE A 52 3.36 6.96 -9.56
CA ILE A 52 2.77 5.92 -8.71
C ILE A 52 3.71 5.56 -7.55
N SER A 53 5.01 5.48 -7.79
CA SER A 53 6.02 5.22 -6.75
C SER A 53 5.99 6.30 -5.67
N GLU A 54 5.82 7.57 -6.03
CA GLU A 54 5.66 8.66 -5.04
C GLU A 54 4.40 8.50 -4.18
N LYS A 55 3.30 7.96 -4.76
CA LYS A 55 2.01 7.85 -4.06
C LYS A 55 1.86 6.55 -3.25
N LEU A 56 2.47 5.46 -3.69
CA LEU A 56 2.34 4.14 -3.07
C LEU A 56 3.57 3.73 -2.27
N GLY A 57 4.75 4.27 -2.57
CA GLY A 57 6.04 3.90 -1.97
C GLY A 57 6.40 4.70 -0.71
N THR A 58 5.42 5.30 -0.04
CA THR A 58 5.64 6.04 1.21
C THR A 58 5.74 5.10 2.41
N ASP A 59 6.61 5.39 3.38
CA ASP A 59 6.78 4.59 4.61
C ASP A 59 5.48 4.42 5.41
N LEU A 60 4.58 5.41 5.36
CA LEU A 60 3.25 5.31 5.95
C LEU A 60 2.18 5.76 4.92
N PRO A 61 1.53 4.84 4.22
CA PRO A 61 0.53 5.21 3.24
C PRO A 61 -0.74 5.76 3.90
N TYR A 62 -1.50 6.57 3.15
CA TYR A 62 -2.63 7.32 3.72
C TYR A 62 -3.76 6.42 4.27
N TRP A 63 -3.89 5.19 3.79
CA TRP A 63 -4.88 4.22 4.26
C TRP A 63 -4.49 3.55 5.59
N ASP A 64 -3.21 3.57 5.97
CA ASP A 64 -2.70 2.98 7.22
C ASP A 64 -2.65 3.98 8.39
N ARG A 65 -3.15 5.21 8.19
CA ARG A 65 -3.23 6.23 9.25
C ARG A 65 -4.05 5.82 10.47
N TYR A 66 -4.92 4.81 10.34
CA TYR A 66 -5.66 4.29 11.51
C TYR A 66 -4.71 3.68 12.56
N ASN A 67 -3.54 3.22 12.14
CA ASN A 67 -2.53 2.55 12.95
C ASN A 67 -1.37 3.48 13.34
N SER A 68 -1.53 4.81 13.22
CA SER A 68 -0.48 5.75 13.61
C SER A 68 -0.27 5.70 15.14
N PRO A 69 0.99 5.62 15.62
CA PRO A 69 1.33 5.49 17.04
C PRO A 69 1.06 6.74 17.91
N GLU A 70 0.30 7.72 17.40
CA GLU A 70 -0.06 8.96 18.11
C GLU A 70 -1.45 8.91 18.78
N LYS A 71 -1.95 7.71 19.10
CA LYS A 71 -3.13 7.51 19.95
C LYS A 71 -2.81 6.65 21.16
#